data_AF-A0A3M1NSA4-F1
#
_entry.id   AF-A0A3M1NSA4-F1
#
_cell.length_a   1.000
_cell.length_b   1.000
_cell.length_c   1.000
_cell.angle_alpha   90.00
_cell.angle_beta   90.00
_cell.angle_gamma   90.00
#
_symmetry.space_group_name_H-M   'P 1'
#
loop_
_entity.id
_entity.type
_entity.pdbx_description
1 polymer ?
#
loop_
_entity_poly.entity_id
_entity_poly.type
_entity_poly.pdbx_seq_one_letter_code
_entity_poly.pdbx_strand_id
1 'polypeptide(L)' 'MYRDQLKEHRASIADLREGFGDKVLPPIHRATTLSECPGEAKTIFEKDPKSRSAAEYETLTKIVLRY' A
#
# COMPACT_ATOMS: atom_id res chain seq x y z
N MET A 1 5.05 0.14 -8.04
CA MET A 1 5.46 0.27 -6.63
C MET A 1 5.67 1.75 -6.33
N TYR A 2 4.85 2.35 -5.46
CA TYR A 2 4.83 3.79 -5.20
C TYR A 2 6.07 4.26 -4.43
N ARG A 3 6.67 5.38 -4.85
CA ARG A 3 7.81 6.01 -4.19
C ARG A 3 7.40 7.40 -3.73
N ASP A 4 7.20 7.55 -2.43
CA ASP A 4 6.72 8.79 -1.83
C ASP A 4 7.68 9.99 -2.01
N GLN A 5 8.97 9.71 -2.26
CA GLN A 5 10.00 10.72 -2.46
C GLN A 5 9.98 11.38 -3.86
N LEU A 6 9.29 10.80 -4.85
CA LEU A 6 9.20 11.35 -6.20
C LEU A 6 8.01 12.32 -6.30
N LYS A 7 8.29 13.58 -6.62
CA LYS A 7 7.25 14.61 -6.83
C LYS A 7 6.21 14.18 -7.88
N GLU A 8 6.67 13.49 -8.93
CA GLU A 8 5.82 12.97 -10.00
C GLU A 8 4.81 11.94 -9.48
N HIS A 9 5.23 11.02 -8.62
CA HIS A 9 4.34 10.03 -8.03
C HIS A 9 3.27 10.67 -7.14
N ARG A 10 3.63 11.72 -6.39
CA ARG A 10 2.65 12.48 -5.59
C ARG A 10 1.67 13.24 -6.48
N ALA A 11 2.13 13.84 -7.56
CA ALA A 11 1.28 14.50 -8.54
C ALA A 11 0.29 13.50 -9.17
N SER A 12 0.75 12.34 -9.62
CA SER A 12 -0.16 11.32 -10.18
C SER A 12 -1.21 10.80 -9.19
N ILE A 13 -0.86 10.65 -7.90
CA ILE A 13 -1.86 10.29 -6.87
C ILE A 13 -2.85 11.43 -6.64
N ALA A 14 -2.40 12.69 -6.68
CA ALA A 14 -3.27 13.85 -6.55
C ALA A 14 -4.24 13.94 -7.73
N ASP A 15 -3.76 13.78 -8.96
CA ASP A 15 -4.58 13.77 -10.17
C ASP A 15 -5.61 12.62 -10.14
N LEU A 16 -5.19 11.43 -9.71
CA LEU A 16 -6.10 10.29 -9.53
C LEU A 16 -7.18 10.61 -8.49
N ARG A 17 -6.81 11.23 -7.37
CA ARG A 17 -7.77 11.64 -6.33
C ARG A 17 -8.72 12.72 -6.80
N GLU A 18 -8.27 13.64 -7.66
CA GLU A 18 -9.14 14.65 -8.27
C GLU A 18 -10.18 14.00 -9.20
N GLY A 19 -9.76 13.06 -10.04
CA GLY A 19 -10.65 12.42 -11.02
C GLY A 19 -11.56 11.32 -10.46
N PHE A 20 -11.11 10.59 -9.44
CA PHE A 20 -11.82 9.41 -8.91
C PHE A 20 -12.27 9.57 -7.44
N GLY A 21 -11.89 10.66 -6.78
CA GLY A 21 -12.32 10.99 -5.41
C GLY A 21 -12.05 9.85 -4.43
N ASP A 22 -13.10 9.47 -3.70
CA ASP A 22 -13.06 8.45 -2.65
C ASP A 22 -12.86 7.02 -3.17
N LYS A 23 -12.85 6.82 -4.50
CA LYS A 23 -12.50 5.51 -5.09
C LYS A 23 -11.00 5.26 -5.12
N VAL A 24 -10.16 6.27 -4.82
CA VAL A 24 -8.71 6.10 -4.74
C VAL A 24 -8.30 5.71 -3.32
N LEU A 25 -7.90 4.46 -3.18
CA LEU A 25 -7.42 3.90 -1.91
C LEU A 25 -6.04 4.47 -1.53
N PRO A 26 -5.69 4.46 -0.23
CA PRO A 26 -4.36 4.84 0.23
C PRO A 26 -3.25 4.03 -0.47
N PRO A 27 -2.15 4.66 -0.89
CA PRO A 27 -1.07 3.95 -1.57
C PRO A 27 -0.29 3.06 -0.61
N ILE A 28 0.15 1.90 -1.11
CA ILE A 28 1.07 1.01 -0.39
C ILE A 28 2.51 1.36 -0.79
N HIS A 29 3.35 1.62 0.21
CA HIS A 29 4.73 2.02 -0.04
C HIS A 29 5.60 0.87 -0.54
N ARG A 30 6.71 1.22 -1.18
CA ARG A 30 7.75 0.26 -1.53
C ARG A 30 8.50 -0.19 -0.27
N ALA A 31 8.42 -1.48 0.08
CA ALA A 31 9.21 -2.11 1.12
C ALA A 31 9.98 -3.34 0.59
N THR A 32 11.22 -3.51 1.04
CA THR A 32 12.03 -4.71 0.72
C THR A 32 11.39 -5.98 1.27
N THR A 33 10.86 -5.91 2.50
CA THR A 33 10.16 -7.02 3.16
C THR A 33 9.01 -7.58 2.31
N LEU A 34 8.26 -6.71 1.60
CA LEU A 34 7.18 -7.11 0.69
C LEU A 34 7.71 -7.84 -0.56
N SER A 35 8.85 -7.41 -1.10
CA SER A 35 9.46 -8.06 -2.27
C SER A 35 9.98 -9.46 -1.95
N GLU A 36 10.35 -9.71 -0.70
CA GLU A 36 10.87 -11.01 -0.25
C GLU A 36 9.75 -12.00 0.16
N CYS A 37 8.55 -11.50 0.51
CA CYS A 37 7.40 -12.32 0.91
C CYS A 37 7.07 -13.46 -0.08
N PRO A 38 7.00 -13.22 -1.41
CA PRO A 38 6.74 -14.30 -2.38
C PRO A 38 7.78 -15.42 -2.38
N GLY A 39 9.05 -15.08 -2.12
CA GLY A 39 10.14 -16.07 -2.08
C GLY A 39 10.10 -16.98 -0.84
N GLU A 40 9.48 -16.51 0.24
CA GLU A 40 9.32 -17.28 1.48
C GLU A 40 7.95 -17.95 1.62
N ALA A 41 7.07 -17.79 0.62
CA ALA A 41 5.68 -18.24 0.66
C ALA A 41 4.92 -17.76 1.92
N LYS A 42 5.26 -16.56 2.41
CA LYS A 42 4.65 -15.93 3.58
C LYS A 42 4.00 -14.61 3.18
N THR A 43 2.89 -14.29 3.81
CA THR A 43 2.28 -12.97 3.73
C THR A 43 3.08 -11.96 4.56
N ILE A 44 2.84 -10.66 4.33
CA ILE A 44 3.47 -9.61 5.14
C ILE A 44 3.05 -9.70 6.61
N PHE A 45 1.86 -10.22 6.90
CA PHE A 45 1.36 -10.43 8.25
C PHE A 45 2.11 -11.55 8.97
N GLU A 46 2.53 -12.58 8.25
CA GLU A 46 3.28 -13.70 8.82
C GLU A 46 4.78 -13.38 8.91
N LYS A 47 5.31 -12.65 7.92
CA LYS A 47 6.73 -12.31 7.86
C LYS A 47 7.10 -11.16 8.81
N ASP A 48 6.34 -10.08 8.79
CA ASP A 48 6.60 -8.90 9.61
C ASP A 48 5.30 -8.16 9.98
N PRO A 49 4.53 -8.69 10.95
CA PRO A 49 3.23 -8.16 11.32
C PRO A 49 3.26 -6.75 11.90
N LYS A 50 4.41 -6.29 12.41
CA LYS A 50 4.57 -4.96 13.01
C LYS A 50 5.12 -3.92 12.02
N SER A 51 5.41 -4.33 10.78
CA SER A 51 5.88 -3.42 9.75
C SER A 51 4.83 -2.38 9.37
N ARG A 52 5.31 -1.25 8.85
CA ARG A 52 4.47 -0.27 8.15
C ARG A 52 3.66 -0.92 7.02
N SER A 53 4.25 -1.91 6.33
CA SER A 53 3.59 -2.59 5.22
C SER A 53 2.39 -3.38 5.71
N ALA A 54 2.53 -4.12 6.81
CA ALA A 54 1.42 -4.84 7.43
C ALA A 54 0.28 -3.88 7.83
N ALA A 55 0.60 -2.73 8.42
CA ALA A 55 -0.40 -1.72 8.79
C ALA A 55 -1.13 -1.10 7.57
N GLU A 56 -0.42 -0.85 6.47
CA GLU A 56 -1.01 -0.34 5.22
C GLU A 56 -1.96 -1.37 4.57
N TYR A 57 -1.55 -2.64 4.53
CA TYR A 57 -2.41 -3.73 4.05
C TYR A 57 -3.60 -3.96 4.99
N GLU A 58 -3.43 -3.83 6.31
CA GLU A 58 -4.54 -3.91 7.25
C GLU A 58 -5.56 -2.80 7.01
N THR A 59 -5.09 -1.58 6.75
CA THR A 59 -5.96 -0.44 6.40
C THR A 59 -6.77 -0.72 5.13
N LEU A 60 -6.12 -1.27 4.10
CA LEU A 60 -6.81 -1.72 2.88
C LEU A 60 -7.89 -2.76 3.21
N THR A 61 -7.55 -3.76 4.02
CA THR A 61 -8.46 -4.85 4.40
C THR A 61 -9.68 -4.30 5.14
N LYS A 62 -9.49 -3.33 6.04
CA LYS A 62 -10.57 -2.64 6.76
C LYS A 62 -11.51 -1.86 5.84
N ILE A 63 -10.98 -1.27 4.76
CA ILE A 63 -11.80 -0.57 3.77
C ILE A 63 -12.65 -1.58 2.97
N VAL A 64 -12.03 -2.67 2.50
CA VAL A 64 -12.72 -3.70 1.71
C VAL A 64 -13.78 -4.43 2.53
N LEU A 65 -13.51 -4.75 3.80
CA LEU A 65 -14.47 -5.43 4.69
C LEU A 65 -15.66 -4.55 5.12
N ARG A 66 -15.56 -3.22 4.96
CA ARG A 66 -16.65 -2.28 5.23
C ARG A 66 -17.59 -2.07 4.03
N TYR A 67 -17.21 -2.55 2.85
CA TYR A 67 -18.04 -2.60 1.65
C TYR A 67 -18.79 -3.93 1.57
#